data_AF-A0A7L3WI42-F1
#
_entry.id   AF-A0A7L3WI42-F1
#
_cell.length_a   1.000
_cell.length_b   1.000
_cell.length_c   1.000
_cell.angle_alpha   90.00
_cell.angle_beta   90.00
_cell.angle_gamma   90.00
#
_symmetry.space_group_name_H-M   'P 1'
#
loop_
_entity.id
_entity.type
_entity.pdbx_description
1 polymer ?
#
loop_
_entity_poly.entity_id
_entity_poly.type
_entity_poly.pdbx_seq_one_letter_code
_entity_poly.pdbx_strand_id
1 'polypeptide(L)'
;TIMEDSEGHQFSSVEEETRYWKELAMKYKQCAENTQEELREFQEGSREYEAELETQLQQTESRNRDLLSENNRLRMELESVKEKIEIQHSEGYRQISALEDDLAQTKAVKDQLQKYIRELEQANDDLERAKRATIMSLEDFEQRLNQAIERNAFLESELDEKENLLESVQRLKDEARDLRQELAVQQKQEKPKTPMRTALEAERTDTAVQASLSVPPTPALPRAGLRTPLPFRRGFEDSYSATPLTPAARISALNIVGDLLRKVGALESKLASCRNFVYEQSPGRATVSMCMNRDVLETRLTPHQPLCDAGLVKRLEFGAHPLNTPGSVVHPSQSGVKMLL
;
A
#
# COMPACT_ATOMS: atom_id res chain seq x y z
N THR A 1 -103.50 -11.22 21.91
CA THR A 1 -104.66 -10.83 22.73
C THR A 1 -105.94 -10.82 21.90
N ILE A 2 -106.38 -11.98 21.41
CA ILE A 2 -107.71 -12.15 20.78
C ILE A 2 -108.20 -13.54 21.19
N MET A 3 -108.63 -13.69 22.44
CA MET A 3 -109.27 -14.90 22.95
C MET A 3 -110.24 -14.53 24.09
N GLU A 4 -110.98 -13.44 23.90
CA GLU A 4 -112.17 -13.15 24.69
C GLU A 4 -113.22 -12.66 23.70
N ASP A 5 -114.09 -13.56 23.27
CA ASP A 5 -115.43 -13.28 22.75
C ASP A 5 -116.14 -14.64 22.62
N SER A 6 -116.39 -15.27 23.78
CA SER A 6 -117.30 -16.40 23.93
C SER A 6 -118.47 -16.00 24.82
N GLU A 7 -118.94 -14.77 24.67
CA GLU A 7 -120.22 -14.35 25.23
C GLU A 7 -121.33 -14.69 24.23
N GLY A 8 -122.35 -15.42 24.69
CA GLY A 8 -123.43 -15.93 23.84
C GLY A 8 -124.14 -14.82 23.06
N HIS A 9 -123.87 -14.75 21.76
CA HIS A 9 -124.55 -13.83 20.86
C HIS A 9 -125.95 -14.36 20.57
N GLN A 10 -126.97 -13.66 21.03
CA GLN A 10 -128.38 -14.00 20.78
C GLN A 10 -128.84 -13.22 19.55
N PHE A 11 -129.10 -13.94 18.45
CA PHE A 11 -129.42 -13.34 17.14
C PHE A 11 -130.91 -13.06 17.00
N SER A 12 -131.27 -11.95 16.36
CA SER A 12 -132.68 -11.56 16.16
C SER A 12 -133.31 -12.20 14.91
N SER A 13 -132.51 -12.74 13.99
CA SER A 13 -132.94 -13.58 12.86
C SER A 13 -131.83 -14.58 12.43
N VAL A 14 -132.21 -15.65 11.73
CA VAL A 14 -131.29 -16.65 11.16
C VAL A 14 -130.31 -16.01 10.15
N GLU A 15 -130.73 -14.98 9.42
CA GLU A 15 -129.86 -14.21 8.53
C GLU A 15 -128.78 -13.43 9.29
N GLU A 16 -129.07 -12.96 10.51
CA GLU A 16 -128.10 -12.25 11.35
C GLU A 16 -127.06 -13.21 11.94
N GLU A 17 -127.49 -14.38 12.39
CA GLU A 17 -126.60 -15.47 12.85
C GLU A 17 -125.67 -15.94 11.72
N THR A 18 -126.23 -16.18 10.53
CA THR A 18 -125.45 -16.60 9.35
C THR A 18 -124.44 -15.53 8.94
N ARG A 19 -124.80 -14.25 9.04
CA ARG A 19 -123.91 -13.13 8.73
C ARG A 19 -122.76 -13.04 9.74
N TYR A 20 -123.06 -13.18 11.03
CA TYR A 20 -122.06 -13.15 12.11
C TYR A 20 -121.02 -14.27 11.95
N TRP A 21 -121.46 -15.53 11.81
CA TRP A 21 -120.53 -16.65 11.66
C TRP A 21 -119.71 -16.56 10.36
N LYS A 22 -120.29 -16.03 9.28
CA LYS A 22 -119.57 -15.78 8.04
C LYS A 22 -118.51 -14.69 8.21
N GLU A 23 -118.82 -13.59 8.89
CA GLU A 23 -117.85 -12.54 9.21
C GLU A 23 -116.75 -13.05 10.14
N LEU A 24 -117.10 -13.86 11.15
CA LEU A 24 -116.14 -14.45 12.08
C LEU A 24 -115.20 -15.45 11.38
N ALA A 25 -115.74 -16.31 10.51
CA ALA A 25 -114.94 -17.21 9.69
C ALA A 25 -114.01 -16.44 8.72
N MET A 26 -114.52 -15.35 8.13
CA MET A 26 -113.69 -14.46 7.28
C MET A 26 -112.58 -13.78 8.10
N LYS A 27 -112.85 -13.32 9.33
CA LYS A 27 -111.84 -12.76 10.24
C LYS A 27 -110.77 -13.79 10.62
N TYR A 28 -111.15 -15.01 10.97
CA TYR A 28 -110.18 -16.07 11.30
C TYR A 28 -109.36 -16.50 10.09
N LYS A 29 -109.98 -16.59 8.91
CA LYS A 29 -109.27 -16.84 7.65
C LYS A 29 -108.24 -15.75 7.39
N GLN A 30 -108.63 -14.47 7.50
CA GLN A 30 -107.71 -13.35 7.34
C GLN A 30 -106.57 -13.40 8.36
N CYS A 31 -106.85 -13.75 9.62
CA CYS A 31 -105.83 -13.88 10.65
C CYS A 31 -104.85 -15.04 10.38
N ALA A 32 -105.35 -16.17 9.89
CA ALA A 32 -104.51 -17.29 9.45
C ALA A 32 -103.66 -16.94 8.22
N GLU A 33 -104.24 -16.23 7.25
CA GLU A 33 -103.51 -15.74 6.07
C GLU A 33 -102.40 -14.74 6.47
N ASN A 34 -102.70 -13.77 7.34
CA ASN A 34 -101.72 -12.81 7.83
C ASN A 34 -100.57 -13.49 8.59
N THR A 35 -100.87 -14.41 9.52
CA THR A 35 -99.83 -15.14 10.26
C THR A 35 -99.00 -16.06 9.37
N GLN A 36 -99.59 -16.62 8.32
CA GLN A 36 -98.86 -17.38 7.30
C GLN A 36 -97.93 -16.48 6.47
N GLU A 37 -98.37 -15.27 6.13
CA GLU A 37 -97.55 -14.27 5.43
C GLU A 37 -96.39 -13.80 6.31
N GLU A 38 -96.65 -13.43 7.57
CA GLU A 38 -95.61 -13.08 8.55
C GLU A 38 -94.56 -14.18 8.72
N LEU A 39 -94.99 -15.46 8.80
CA LEU A 39 -94.07 -16.58 8.88
C LEU A 39 -93.21 -16.71 7.61
N ARG A 40 -93.80 -16.49 6.43
CA ARG A 40 -93.08 -16.54 5.16
C ARG A 40 -92.04 -15.43 5.09
N GLU A 41 -92.42 -14.20 5.43
CA GLU A 41 -91.50 -13.05 5.49
C GLU A 41 -90.35 -13.31 6.46
N PHE A 42 -90.64 -13.89 7.64
CA PHE A 42 -89.60 -14.26 8.61
C PHE A 42 -88.65 -15.33 8.05
N GLN A 43 -89.18 -16.36 7.38
CA GLN A 43 -88.36 -17.41 6.76
C GLN A 43 -87.50 -16.88 5.61
N GLU A 44 -88.03 -15.96 4.80
CA GLU A 44 -87.28 -15.29 3.74
C GLU A 44 -86.19 -14.39 4.33
N GLY A 45 -86.52 -13.55 5.31
CA GLY A 45 -85.54 -12.71 6.01
C GLY A 45 -84.44 -13.50 6.72
N SER A 46 -84.76 -14.66 7.33
CA SER A 46 -83.74 -15.55 7.92
C SER A 46 -82.79 -16.09 6.86
N ARG A 47 -83.31 -16.51 5.69
CA ARG A 47 -82.48 -17.01 4.59
C ARG A 47 -81.58 -15.92 4.00
N GLU A 48 -82.10 -14.71 3.82
CA GLU A 48 -81.31 -13.57 3.34
C GLU A 48 -80.19 -13.23 4.35
N TYR A 49 -80.50 -13.20 5.64
CA TYR A 49 -79.51 -12.95 6.69
C TYR A 49 -78.44 -14.05 6.77
N GLU A 50 -78.83 -15.32 6.67
CA GLU A 50 -77.90 -16.46 6.59
C GLU A 50 -76.97 -16.32 5.39
N ALA A 51 -77.50 -15.96 4.21
CA ALA A 51 -76.69 -15.72 3.02
C ALA A 51 -75.71 -14.55 3.20
N GLU A 52 -76.13 -13.45 3.86
CA GLU A 52 -75.23 -12.35 4.20
C GLU A 52 -74.10 -12.80 5.13
N LEU A 53 -74.39 -13.60 6.16
CA LEU A 53 -73.36 -14.15 7.05
C LEU A 53 -72.41 -15.10 6.33
N GLU A 54 -72.91 -15.96 5.45
CA GLU A 54 -72.09 -16.87 4.63
C GLU A 54 -71.15 -16.09 3.71
N THR A 55 -71.62 -15.02 3.06
CA THR A 55 -70.76 -14.18 2.22
C THR A 55 -69.67 -13.48 3.03
N GLN A 56 -69.97 -12.98 4.23
CA GLN A 56 -68.97 -12.37 5.12
C GLN A 56 -67.94 -13.39 5.60
N LEU A 57 -68.38 -14.59 5.95
CA LEU A 57 -67.50 -15.69 6.33
C LEU A 57 -66.56 -16.04 5.17
N GLN A 58 -67.10 -16.23 3.96
CA GLN A 58 -66.32 -16.56 2.77
C GLN A 58 -65.30 -15.47 2.42
N GLN A 59 -65.68 -14.19 2.52
CA GLN A 59 -64.75 -13.07 2.33
C GLN A 59 -63.62 -13.09 3.36
N THR A 60 -63.95 -13.35 4.62
CA THR A 60 -62.98 -13.43 5.72
C THR A 60 -62.02 -14.61 5.53
N GLU A 61 -62.54 -15.78 5.16
CA GLU A 61 -61.74 -16.97 4.87
C GLU A 61 -60.82 -16.76 3.65
N SER A 62 -61.32 -16.12 2.59
CA SER A 62 -60.50 -15.78 1.43
C SER A 62 -59.37 -14.83 1.83
N ARG A 63 -59.68 -13.77 2.59
CA ARG A 63 -58.68 -12.81 3.08
C ARG A 63 -57.63 -13.50 3.97
N ASN A 64 -58.05 -14.44 4.81
CA ASN A 64 -57.13 -15.20 5.67
C ASN A 64 -56.20 -16.09 4.83
N ARG A 65 -56.74 -16.77 3.81
CA ARG A 65 -55.95 -17.56 2.85
C ARG A 65 -54.92 -16.70 2.12
N ASP A 66 -55.31 -15.52 1.66
CA ASP A 66 -54.42 -14.60 0.95
C ASP A 66 -53.30 -14.12 1.89
N LEU A 67 -53.65 -13.71 3.12
CA LEU A 67 -52.66 -13.31 4.14
C LEU A 67 -51.71 -14.44 4.51
N LEU A 68 -52.18 -15.69 4.59
CA LEU A 68 -51.32 -16.85 4.86
C LEU A 68 -50.35 -17.13 3.70
N SER A 69 -50.82 -17.04 2.46
CA SER A 69 -49.95 -17.23 1.29
C SER A 69 -48.86 -16.14 1.22
N GLU A 70 -49.24 -14.89 1.48
CA GLU A 70 -48.32 -13.76 1.55
C GLU A 70 -47.32 -13.90 2.72
N ASN A 71 -47.77 -14.34 3.89
CA ASN A 71 -46.89 -14.58 5.02
C ASN A 71 -45.85 -15.67 4.72
N ASN A 72 -46.27 -16.76 4.06
CA ASN A 72 -45.35 -17.82 3.64
C ASN A 72 -44.35 -17.32 2.58
N ARG A 73 -44.79 -16.52 1.61
CA ARG A 73 -43.91 -15.88 0.63
C ARG A 73 -42.86 -15.01 1.31
N LEU A 74 -43.27 -14.12 2.20
CA LEU A 74 -42.38 -13.23 2.94
C LEU A 74 -41.40 -14.01 3.83
N ARG A 75 -41.83 -15.12 4.45
CA ARG A 75 -40.94 -16.01 5.21
C ARG A 75 -39.85 -16.63 4.34
N MET A 76 -40.21 -17.11 3.15
CA MET A 76 -39.24 -17.67 2.20
C MET A 76 -38.26 -16.60 1.70
N GLU A 77 -38.74 -15.39 1.41
CA GLU A 77 -37.87 -14.27 1.02
C GLU A 77 -36.90 -13.87 2.13
N LEU A 78 -37.39 -13.81 3.38
CA LEU A 78 -36.57 -13.52 4.54
C LEU A 78 -35.48 -14.59 4.73
N GLU A 79 -35.82 -15.87 4.59
CA GLU A 79 -34.84 -16.96 4.69
C GLU A 79 -33.82 -16.91 3.56
N SER A 80 -34.26 -16.66 2.32
CA SER A 80 -33.35 -16.50 1.18
C SER A 80 -32.38 -15.33 1.35
N VAL A 81 -32.85 -14.20 1.90
CA VAL A 81 -31.99 -13.05 2.17
C VAL A 81 -31.00 -13.36 3.29
N LYS A 82 -31.41 -14.05 4.35
CA LYS A 82 -30.51 -14.50 5.43
C LYS A 82 -29.41 -15.41 4.90
N GLU A 83 -29.77 -16.42 4.11
CA GLU A 83 -28.80 -17.35 3.51
C GLU A 83 -27.79 -16.60 2.64
N LYS A 84 -28.26 -15.65 1.81
CA LYS A 84 -27.37 -14.81 0.98
C LYS A 84 -26.40 -13.99 1.82
N ILE A 85 -26.87 -13.38 2.92
CA ILE A 85 -26.03 -12.61 3.83
C ILE A 85 -24.99 -13.52 4.49
N GLU A 86 -25.38 -14.71 4.93
CA GLU A 86 -24.46 -15.66 5.56
C GLU A 86 -23.38 -16.15 4.60
N ILE A 87 -23.76 -16.49 3.37
CA ILE A 87 -22.82 -16.87 2.30
C ILE A 87 -21.86 -15.71 2.03
N GLN A 88 -22.36 -14.50 1.78
CA GLN A 88 -21.53 -13.32 1.52
C GLN A 88 -20.60 -12.99 2.68
N HIS A 89 -21.08 -13.12 3.91
CA HIS A 89 -20.27 -12.90 5.10
C HIS A 89 -19.14 -13.95 5.20
N SER A 90 -19.45 -15.23 4.99
CA SER A 90 -18.45 -16.31 5.01
C SER A 90 -17.41 -16.18 3.90
N GLU A 91 -17.81 -15.73 2.71
CA GLU A 91 -16.91 -15.45 1.59
C GLU A 91 -16.03 -14.24 1.87
N GLY A 92 -16.61 -13.14 2.36
CA GLY A 92 -15.88 -11.94 2.76
C GLY A 92 -14.86 -12.24 3.85
N TYR A 93 -15.23 -13.04 4.85
CA TYR A 93 -14.32 -13.47 5.91
C TYR A 93 -13.13 -14.29 5.37
N ARG A 94 -13.40 -15.25 4.45
CA ARG A 94 -12.34 -16.02 3.79
C ARG A 94 -11.41 -15.13 2.96
N GLN A 95 -11.96 -14.16 2.21
CA GLN A 95 -11.15 -13.23 1.43
C GLN A 95 -10.28 -12.33 2.32
N ILE A 96 -10.82 -11.81 3.41
CA ILE A 96 -10.07 -11.00 4.37
C ILE A 96 -8.93 -11.82 4.97
N SER A 97 -9.21 -13.03 5.44
CA SER A 97 -8.17 -13.92 6.02
C SER A 97 -7.06 -14.22 5.01
N ALA A 98 -7.39 -14.50 3.74
CA ALA A 98 -6.38 -14.75 2.71
C ALA A 98 -5.52 -13.50 2.43
N LEU A 99 -6.13 -12.32 2.39
CA LEU A 99 -5.41 -11.06 2.20
C LEU A 99 -4.52 -10.71 3.40
N GLU A 100 -4.94 -11.06 4.62
CA GLU A 100 -4.13 -10.90 5.84
C GLU A 100 -2.89 -11.81 5.81
N ASP A 101 -3.05 -13.06 5.36
CA ASP A 101 -1.95 -14.01 5.18
C ASP A 101 -0.96 -13.54 4.11
N ASP A 102 -1.45 -13.10 2.94
CA ASP A 102 -0.61 -12.56 1.86
C ASP A 102 0.15 -11.29 2.30
N LEU A 103 -0.50 -10.43 3.08
CA LEU A 103 0.13 -9.23 3.66
C LEU A 103 1.24 -9.62 4.64
N ALA A 104 1.00 -10.61 5.50
CA ALA A 104 1.99 -11.12 6.44
C ALA A 104 3.19 -11.74 5.69
N GLN A 105 2.93 -12.55 4.66
CA GLN A 105 3.96 -13.14 3.83
C GLN A 105 4.81 -12.06 3.11
N THR A 106 4.15 -11.06 2.51
CA THR A 106 4.84 -9.97 1.82
C THR A 106 5.73 -9.17 2.76
N LYS A 107 5.26 -8.90 3.99
CA LYS A 107 6.07 -8.25 5.03
C LYS A 107 7.27 -9.08 5.42
N ALA A 108 7.09 -10.39 5.64
CA ALA A 108 8.19 -11.29 5.97
C ALA A 108 9.26 -11.34 4.86
N VAL A 109 8.86 -11.43 3.59
CA VAL A 109 9.77 -11.39 2.44
C VAL A 109 10.51 -10.05 2.37
N LYS A 110 9.80 -8.94 2.57
CA LYS A 110 10.42 -7.60 2.62
C LYS A 110 11.49 -7.52 3.70
N ASP A 111 11.19 -7.99 4.92
CA ASP A 111 12.13 -7.95 6.04
C ASP A 111 13.36 -8.82 5.78
N GLN A 112 13.17 -9.99 5.15
CA GLN A 112 14.26 -10.86 4.74
C GLN A 112 15.14 -10.22 3.66
N LEU A 113 14.56 -9.57 2.65
CA LEU A 113 15.30 -8.83 1.63
C LEU A 113 16.08 -7.65 2.24
N GLN A 114 15.49 -6.93 3.19
CA GLN A 114 16.21 -5.87 3.91
C GLN A 114 17.39 -6.39 4.72
N LYS A 115 17.25 -7.56 5.35
CA LYS A 115 18.36 -8.23 6.02
C LYS A 115 19.46 -8.60 5.01
N TYR A 116 19.07 -9.19 3.89
CA TYR A 116 20.01 -9.59 2.84
C TYR A 116 20.76 -8.41 2.23
N ILE A 117 20.10 -7.26 2.06
CA ILE A 117 20.76 -6.02 1.61
C ILE A 117 21.88 -5.61 2.59
N ARG A 118 21.62 -5.62 3.90
CA ARG A 118 22.65 -5.29 4.90
C ARG A 118 23.82 -6.28 4.88
N GLU A 119 23.54 -7.56 4.69
CA GLU A 119 24.58 -8.60 4.55
C GLU A 119 25.45 -8.36 3.31
N LEU A 120 24.85 -7.98 2.18
CA LEU A 120 25.59 -7.63 0.96
C LEU A 120 26.42 -6.35 1.13
N GLU A 121 25.88 -5.34 1.79
CA GLU A 121 26.60 -4.09 2.12
C GLU A 121 27.85 -4.40 2.97
N GLN A 122 27.70 -5.23 4.00
CA GLN A 122 28.82 -5.66 4.85
C GLN A 122 29.87 -6.44 4.05
N ALA A 123 29.45 -7.40 3.21
CA ALA A 123 30.37 -8.16 2.38
C ALA A 123 31.13 -7.28 1.39
N ASN A 124 30.49 -6.22 0.87
CA ASN A 124 31.12 -5.25 -0.01
C ASN A 124 32.17 -4.41 0.74
N ASP A 125 31.86 -3.94 1.95
CA ASP A 125 32.82 -3.22 2.81
C ASP A 125 34.06 -4.09 3.12
N ASP A 126 33.85 -5.37 3.41
CA ASP A 126 34.92 -6.33 3.65
C ASP A 126 35.77 -6.57 2.39
N LEU A 127 35.14 -6.66 1.22
CA LEU A 127 35.82 -6.79 -0.06
C LEU A 127 36.66 -5.54 -0.38
N GLU A 128 36.12 -4.33 -0.14
CA GLU A 128 36.88 -3.09 -0.28
C GLU A 128 38.08 -3.03 0.66
N ARG A 129 37.91 -3.45 1.92
CA ARG A 129 39.01 -3.53 2.88
C ARG A 129 40.08 -4.49 2.40
N ALA A 130 39.71 -5.69 1.94
CA ALA A 130 40.64 -6.66 1.39
C ALA A 130 41.38 -6.10 0.17
N LYS A 131 40.67 -5.43 -0.74
CA LYS A 131 41.27 -4.74 -1.90
C LYS A 131 42.32 -3.72 -1.48
N ARG A 132 42.03 -2.87 -0.50
CA ARG A 132 42.98 -1.87 0.01
C ARG A 132 44.22 -2.52 0.61
N ALA A 133 44.05 -3.60 1.38
CA ALA A 133 45.17 -4.37 1.94
C ALA A 133 46.06 -4.98 0.85
N THR A 134 45.45 -5.57 -0.19
CA THR A 134 46.18 -6.13 -1.33
C THR A 134 46.96 -5.05 -2.09
N ILE A 135 46.36 -3.89 -2.37
CA ILE A 135 47.05 -2.78 -3.04
C ILE A 135 48.26 -2.34 -2.22
N MET A 136 48.10 -2.12 -0.91
CA MET A 136 49.21 -1.73 -0.04
C MET A 136 50.33 -2.78 0.00
N SER A 137 49.98 -4.07 -0.02
CA SER A 137 50.97 -5.15 -0.08
C SER A 137 51.72 -5.19 -1.42
N LEU A 138 51.05 -4.86 -2.53
CA LEU A 138 51.69 -4.74 -3.84
C LEU A 138 52.62 -3.54 -3.88
N GLU A 139 52.18 -2.39 -3.36
CA GLU A 139 52.99 -1.17 -3.27
C GLU A 139 54.26 -1.39 -2.43
N ASP A 140 54.19 -2.12 -1.30
CA ASP A 140 55.38 -2.49 -0.51
C ASP A 140 56.33 -3.41 -1.30
N PHE A 141 55.80 -4.37 -2.06
CA PHE A 141 56.62 -5.23 -2.91
C PHE A 141 57.32 -4.44 -4.04
N GLU A 142 56.59 -3.54 -4.69
CA GLU A 142 57.14 -2.64 -5.72
C GLU A 142 58.26 -1.77 -5.15
N GLN A 143 58.09 -1.20 -3.96
CA GLN A 143 59.13 -0.41 -3.30
C GLN A 143 60.38 -1.24 -3.00
N ARG A 144 60.22 -2.45 -2.47
CA ARG A 144 61.36 -3.35 -2.21
C ARG A 144 62.09 -3.75 -3.48
N LEU A 145 61.35 -4.03 -4.56
CA LEU A 145 61.91 -4.35 -5.85
C LEU A 145 62.69 -3.16 -6.43
N ASN A 146 62.14 -1.94 -6.36
CA ASN A 146 62.84 -0.73 -6.79
C ASN A 146 64.14 -0.51 -6.01
N GLN A 147 64.12 -0.66 -4.67
CA GLN A 147 65.34 -0.56 -3.88
C GLN A 147 66.37 -1.65 -4.21
N ALA A 148 65.92 -2.85 -4.61
CA ALA A 148 66.83 -3.91 -5.05
C ALA A 148 67.46 -3.56 -6.41
N ILE A 149 66.68 -2.97 -7.34
CA ILE A 149 67.18 -2.45 -8.62
C ILE A 149 68.22 -1.35 -8.39
N GLU A 150 67.93 -0.37 -7.52
CA GLU A 150 68.87 0.72 -7.19
C GLU A 150 70.18 0.18 -6.62
N ARG A 151 70.13 -0.81 -5.72
CA ARG A 151 71.33 -1.46 -5.18
C ARG A 151 72.11 -2.22 -6.25
N ASN A 152 71.43 -2.92 -7.16
CA ASN A 152 72.10 -3.62 -8.26
C ASN A 152 72.79 -2.64 -9.20
N ALA A 153 72.14 -1.53 -9.57
CA ALA A 153 72.74 -0.50 -10.41
C ALA A 153 73.98 0.14 -9.75
N PHE A 154 73.95 0.36 -8.43
CA PHE A 154 75.12 0.82 -7.68
C PHE A 154 76.26 -0.21 -7.72
N LEU A 155 75.98 -1.49 -7.49
CA LEU A 155 76.97 -2.56 -7.57
C LEU A 155 77.54 -2.73 -8.99
N GLU A 156 76.72 -2.59 -10.03
CA GLU A 156 77.17 -2.58 -11.43
C GLU A 156 78.19 -1.46 -11.66
N SER A 157 77.92 -0.25 -11.17
CA SER A 157 78.88 0.86 -11.28
C SER A 157 80.19 0.63 -10.52
N GLU A 158 80.15 0.01 -9.34
CA GLU A 158 81.37 -0.37 -8.60
C GLU A 158 82.19 -1.44 -9.35
N LEU A 159 81.52 -2.36 -10.06
CA LEU A 159 82.18 -3.33 -10.92
C LEU A 159 82.83 -2.67 -12.15
N ASP A 160 82.13 -1.72 -12.78
CA ASP A 160 82.65 -0.95 -13.91
C ASP A 160 83.89 -0.12 -13.51
N GLU A 161 83.86 0.55 -12.36
CA GLU A 161 85.03 1.28 -11.81
C GLU A 161 86.21 0.35 -11.57
N LYS A 162 85.95 -0.84 -11.00
CA LYS A 162 86.97 -1.87 -10.81
C LYS A 162 87.56 -2.34 -12.13
N GLU A 163 86.74 -2.54 -13.17
CA GLU A 163 87.21 -2.91 -14.51
C GLU A 163 88.10 -1.80 -15.11
N ASN A 164 87.67 -0.54 -15.04
CA ASN A 164 88.45 0.62 -15.50
C ASN A 164 89.81 0.74 -14.80
N LEU A 165 89.87 0.48 -13.49
CA LEU A 165 91.12 0.45 -12.74
C LEU A 165 92.00 -0.72 -13.17
N LEU A 166 91.44 -1.91 -13.42
CA LEU A 166 92.19 -3.04 -13.94
C LEU A 166 92.78 -2.74 -15.31
N GLU A 167 92.03 -2.11 -16.22
CA GLU A 167 92.55 -1.64 -17.50
C GLU A 167 93.69 -0.63 -17.33
N SER A 168 93.51 0.36 -16.45
CA SER A 168 94.52 1.39 -16.19
C SER A 168 95.81 0.79 -15.62
N VAL A 169 95.70 -0.14 -14.67
CA VAL A 169 96.83 -0.90 -14.14
C VAL A 169 97.50 -1.72 -15.24
N GLN A 170 96.73 -2.33 -16.14
CA GLN A 170 97.28 -3.08 -17.25
C GLN A 170 98.06 -2.19 -18.23
N ARG A 171 97.50 -1.02 -18.61
CA ARG A 171 98.20 -0.02 -19.43
C ARG A 171 99.50 0.45 -18.79
N LEU A 172 99.48 0.83 -17.51
CA LEU A 172 100.68 1.22 -16.77
C LEU A 172 101.72 0.10 -16.68
N LYS A 173 101.29 -1.16 -16.57
CA LYS A 173 102.20 -2.31 -16.62
C LYS A 173 102.86 -2.48 -17.99
N ASP A 174 102.11 -2.24 -19.07
CA ASP A 174 102.63 -2.28 -20.43
C ASP A 174 103.60 -1.11 -20.67
N GLU A 175 103.25 0.12 -20.28
CA GLU A 175 104.16 1.28 -20.32
C GLU A 175 105.43 1.06 -19.48
N ALA A 176 105.31 0.53 -18.27
CA ALA A 176 106.46 0.20 -17.42
C ALA A 176 107.33 -0.91 -18.04
N ARG A 177 106.74 -1.81 -18.83
CA ARG A 177 107.47 -2.82 -19.59
C ARG A 177 108.21 -2.20 -20.77
N ASP A 178 107.58 -1.29 -21.50
CA ASP A 178 108.16 -0.59 -22.64
C ASP A 178 109.31 0.32 -22.21
N LEU A 179 109.12 1.13 -21.15
CA LEU A 179 110.19 1.96 -20.58
C LEU A 179 111.38 1.13 -20.08
N ARG A 180 111.14 -0.06 -19.50
CA ARG A 180 112.25 -0.98 -19.14
C ARG A 180 113.00 -1.48 -20.37
N GLN A 181 112.30 -1.73 -21.48
CA GLN A 181 112.94 -2.10 -22.75
C GLN A 181 113.74 -0.91 -23.31
N GLU A 182 113.20 0.30 -23.30
CA GLU A 182 113.90 1.52 -23.73
C GLU A 182 115.16 1.77 -22.90
N LEU A 183 115.09 1.68 -21.57
CA LEU A 183 116.25 1.80 -20.69
C LEU A 183 117.30 0.71 -20.95
N ALA A 184 116.89 -0.53 -21.22
CA ALA A 184 117.81 -1.60 -21.59
C ALA A 184 118.51 -1.34 -22.94
N VAL A 185 117.82 -0.70 -23.89
CA VAL A 185 118.40 -0.25 -25.16
C VAL A 185 119.35 0.94 -24.96
N GLN A 186 118.98 1.95 -24.17
CA GLN A 186 119.85 3.08 -23.83
C GLN A 186 121.13 2.64 -23.09
N GLN A 187 121.03 1.68 -22.16
CA GLN A 187 122.22 1.09 -21.51
C GLN A 187 123.15 0.35 -22.49
N LYS A 188 122.63 -0.17 -23.61
CA LYS A 188 123.45 -0.71 -24.71
C LYS A 188 124.04 0.36 -25.61
N GLN A 189 123.45 1.56 -25.67
CA GLN A 189 123.93 2.67 -26.49
C GLN A 189 124.90 3.61 -25.75
N GLU A 190 124.89 3.66 -24.41
CA GLU A 190 125.74 4.61 -23.68
C GLU A 190 126.84 3.98 -22.81
N LYS A 191 128.06 4.02 -23.35
CA LYS A 191 129.22 4.67 -22.68
C LYS A 191 130.31 5.03 -23.72
N PRO A 192 131.04 6.17 -23.61
CA PRO A 192 130.84 7.35 -22.73
C PRO A 192 131.04 8.73 -23.39
N LYS A 193 130.42 9.80 -22.84
CA LYS A 193 131.10 11.01 -22.29
C LYS A 193 130.13 12.04 -21.65
N THR A 194 130.41 12.30 -20.36
CA THR A 194 130.09 13.34 -19.34
C THR A 194 130.05 14.83 -19.79
N PRO A 195 129.78 15.86 -18.91
CA PRO A 195 128.84 16.06 -17.78
C PRO A 195 128.20 17.50 -17.67
N MET A 196 127.27 17.68 -16.70
CA MET A 196 127.00 18.87 -15.83
C MET A 196 126.11 20.11 -16.22
N ARG A 197 125.20 20.42 -15.26
CA ARG A 197 124.75 21.73 -14.67
C ARG A 197 123.80 22.62 -15.52
N THR A 198 122.78 23.37 -15.04
CA THR A 198 122.40 24.11 -13.79
C THR A 198 120.85 24.32 -13.83
N ALA A 199 120.03 24.18 -12.77
CA ALA A 199 119.75 25.04 -11.59
C ALA A 199 119.02 26.39 -11.84
N LEU A 200 117.91 26.59 -11.09
CA LEU A 200 117.24 27.86 -10.64
C LEU A 200 116.22 28.49 -11.65
N GLU A 201 115.00 28.96 -11.34
CA GLU A 201 114.25 29.44 -10.15
C GLU A 201 112.73 29.21 -10.39
N ALA A 202 111.88 28.85 -9.42
CA ALA A 202 111.23 29.66 -8.36
C ALA A 202 110.48 30.92 -8.87
N GLU A 203 109.15 30.81 -9.00
CA GLU A 203 108.26 31.97 -8.83
C GLU A 203 107.00 31.59 -8.02
N ARG A 204 106.74 32.42 -7.00
CA ARG A 204 105.51 32.50 -6.18
C ARG A 204 104.42 33.18 -7.02
N THR A 205 103.14 32.86 -6.89
CA THR A 205 102.24 33.51 -5.92
C THR A 205 100.83 32.90 -5.95
N ASP A 206 100.23 32.75 -4.76
CA ASP A 206 98.87 33.12 -4.29
C ASP A 206 97.65 32.97 -5.25
N THR A 207 96.42 32.56 -4.88
CA THR A 207 95.72 32.52 -3.59
C THR A 207 94.35 31.79 -3.72
N ALA A 208 93.89 31.22 -2.60
CA ALA A 208 92.50 31.12 -2.11
C ALA A 208 91.44 30.18 -2.78
N VAL A 209 91.40 28.97 -2.23
CA VAL A 209 90.24 28.28 -1.61
C VAL A 209 88.89 29.04 -1.62
N GLN A 210 87.85 28.42 -2.21
CA GLN A 210 86.49 28.45 -1.66
C GLN A 210 85.73 27.14 -1.96
N ALA A 211 85.68 26.24 -0.98
CA ALA A 211 84.70 25.17 -0.90
C ALA A 211 84.52 24.77 0.57
N SER A 212 83.48 25.29 1.23
CA SER A 212 82.96 24.79 2.51
C SER A 212 81.54 25.32 2.74
N LEU A 213 80.58 24.39 2.64
CA LEU A 213 79.39 24.15 3.47
C LEU A 213 78.91 25.26 4.44
N SER A 214 77.62 25.66 4.32
CA SER A 214 76.72 26.06 5.44
C SER A 214 75.23 26.11 5.00
N VAL A 215 74.36 25.58 5.86
CA VAL A 215 72.87 25.59 5.88
C VAL A 215 72.39 26.75 6.82
N PRO A 216 71.10 27.00 7.14
CA PRO A 216 69.96 27.67 6.46
C PRO A 216 69.66 29.13 7.01
N PRO A 217 68.59 29.87 6.58
CA PRO A 217 67.23 29.70 7.15
C PRO A 217 66.06 29.83 6.13
N THR A 218 65.01 29.04 6.37
CA THR A 218 63.59 29.28 5.99
C THR A 218 63.04 30.51 6.76
N PRO A 219 61.85 31.11 6.45
CA PRO A 219 60.66 30.63 5.72
C PRO A 219 60.27 31.60 4.56
N ALA A 220 59.26 31.48 3.70
CA ALA A 220 57.96 30.83 3.64
C ALA A 220 57.61 30.76 2.11
N LEU A 221 56.99 29.72 1.56
CA LEU A 221 55.54 29.47 1.49
C LEU A 221 55.33 28.16 0.69
N PRO A 222 54.31 27.33 0.97
CA PRO A 222 54.25 25.95 0.50
C PRO A 222 53.70 25.79 -0.94
N ARG A 223 54.22 24.76 -1.64
CA ARG A 223 53.65 24.18 -2.86
C ARG A 223 52.35 23.44 -2.56
N ALA A 224 51.54 23.34 -3.61
CA ALA A 224 50.40 22.46 -3.75
C ALA A 224 50.65 21.03 -3.24
N GLY A 225 49.64 20.49 -2.56
CA GLY A 225 49.49 19.08 -2.21
C GLY A 225 48.02 18.73 -2.16
N LEU A 226 47.60 17.86 -3.07
CA LEU A 226 46.39 17.06 -2.95
C LEU A 226 46.46 16.23 -1.66
N ARG A 227 45.43 16.31 -0.81
CA ARG A 227 44.59 15.18 -0.37
C ARG A 227 43.58 15.62 0.70
N THR A 228 42.36 15.19 0.46
CA THR A 228 41.20 15.12 1.36
C THR A 228 41.55 14.50 2.71
N PRO A 229 40.84 14.92 3.77
CA PRO A 229 39.82 14.02 4.34
C PRO A 229 38.49 14.74 4.67
N LEU A 230 37.37 14.06 4.39
CA LEU A 230 36.04 14.29 4.98
C LEU A 230 36.10 14.18 6.52
N PRO A 231 35.17 14.75 7.34
CA PRO A 231 33.70 14.64 7.18
C PRO A 231 32.81 15.87 7.54
N PHE A 232 31.57 15.80 7.07
CA PHE A 232 30.32 16.36 7.62
C PHE A 232 30.27 17.85 8.05
N ARG A 233 29.55 18.66 7.26
CA ARG A 233 28.49 19.53 7.81
C ARG A 233 27.20 19.44 7.00
N ARG A 234 26.19 18.95 7.70
CA ARG A 234 24.76 19.12 7.46
C ARG A 234 24.44 20.62 7.44
N GLY A 235 23.85 21.08 6.34
CA GLY A 235 23.32 22.43 6.16
C GLY A 235 22.11 22.33 5.24
N PHE A 236 20.95 22.53 5.86
CA PHE A 236 19.63 22.58 5.25
C PHE A 236 19.51 23.92 4.52
N GLU A 237 19.23 23.94 3.22
CA GLU A 237 18.61 25.10 2.58
C GLU A 237 17.81 24.69 1.34
N ASP A 238 16.54 25.06 1.37
CA ASP A 238 15.62 25.08 0.24
C ASP A 238 16.17 26.01 -0.84
N SER A 239 16.29 25.51 -2.08
CA SER A 239 16.31 26.37 -3.26
C SER A 239 15.88 25.61 -4.50
N TYR A 240 14.66 25.94 -4.93
CA TYR A 240 14.16 25.76 -6.28
C TYR A 240 15.08 26.51 -7.27
N SER A 241 16.08 25.84 -7.82
CA SER A 241 16.76 26.31 -9.03
C SER A 241 17.26 25.12 -9.83
N ALA A 242 16.59 24.91 -10.96
CA ALA A 242 16.86 23.85 -11.90
C ALA A 242 18.30 23.91 -12.44
N THR A 243 19.12 22.95 -12.06
CA THR A 243 20.27 22.55 -12.88
C THR A 243 19.76 22.08 -14.25
N PRO A 244 20.25 22.61 -15.37
CA PRO A 244 19.81 22.16 -16.69
C PRO A 244 20.15 20.68 -16.84
N LEU A 245 19.12 19.85 -17.04
CA LEU A 245 19.29 18.42 -17.30
C LEU A 245 20.25 18.23 -18.48
N THR A 246 21.21 17.31 -18.33
CA THR A 246 22.12 16.95 -19.41
C THR A 246 21.33 16.52 -20.64
N PRO A 247 21.81 16.78 -21.87
CA PRO A 247 21.10 16.40 -23.10
C PRO A 247 20.68 14.92 -23.10
N ALA A 248 21.51 14.03 -22.56
CA ALA A 248 21.20 12.60 -22.39
C ALA A 248 20.04 12.34 -21.42
N ALA A 249 20.00 13.01 -20.27
CA ALA A 249 18.90 12.88 -19.30
C ALA A 249 17.58 13.40 -19.88
N ARG A 250 17.64 14.47 -20.69
CA ARG A 250 16.46 15.02 -21.38
C ARG A 250 15.91 14.04 -22.43
N ILE A 251 16.77 13.45 -23.25
CA ILE A 251 16.36 12.49 -24.29
C ILE A 251 15.80 11.22 -23.64
N SER A 252 16.44 10.72 -22.58
CA SER A 252 15.95 9.56 -21.81
C SER A 252 14.57 9.83 -21.20
N ALA A 253 14.38 11.00 -20.57
CA ALA A 253 13.08 11.40 -20.01
C ALA A 253 12.00 11.50 -21.09
N LEU A 254 12.30 12.08 -22.25
CA LEU A 254 11.36 12.16 -23.38
C LEU A 254 10.98 10.78 -23.94
N ASN A 255 11.92 9.84 -24.02
CA ASN A 255 11.63 8.47 -24.44
C ASN A 255 10.72 7.75 -23.44
N ILE A 256 10.99 7.91 -22.15
CA ILE A 256 10.15 7.32 -21.08
C ILE A 256 8.73 7.89 -21.13
N VAL A 257 8.60 9.21 -21.29
CA VAL A 257 7.30 9.88 -21.45
C VAL A 257 6.59 9.41 -22.72
N GLY A 258 7.32 9.29 -23.84
CA GLY A 258 6.77 8.77 -25.09
C GLY A 258 6.26 7.32 -24.97
N ASP A 259 6.97 6.47 -24.26
CA ASP A 259 6.57 5.08 -24.00
C ASP A 259 5.36 5.01 -23.06
N LEU A 260 5.29 5.87 -22.04
CA LEU A 260 4.12 5.99 -21.16
C LEU A 260 2.88 6.43 -21.94
N LEU A 261 2.98 7.45 -22.79
CA LEU A 261 1.87 7.91 -23.62
C LEU A 261 1.38 6.82 -24.58
N ARG A 262 2.30 6.05 -25.18
CA ARG A 262 1.93 4.92 -26.05
C ARG A 262 1.21 3.80 -25.27
N LYS A 263 1.65 3.50 -24.05
CA LYS A 263 1.00 2.53 -23.17
C LYS A 263 -0.38 3.01 -22.70
N VAL A 264 -0.51 4.29 -22.36
CA VAL A 264 -1.80 4.90 -22.00
C VAL A 264 -2.77 4.83 -23.19
N GLY A 265 -2.34 5.18 -24.40
CA GLY A 265 -3.18 5.06 -25.60
C GLY A 265 -3.61 3.61 -25.89
N ALA A 266 -2.73 2.63 -25.68
CA ALA A 266 -3.09 1.21 -25.81
C ALA A 266 -4.09 0.75 -24.73
N LEU A 267 -3.96 1.25 -23.50
CA LEU A 267 -4.90 1.00 -22.41
C LEU A 267 -6.26 1.63 -22.69
N GLU A 268 -6.30 2.87 -23.17
CA GLU A 268 -7.54 3.55 -23.56
C GLU A 268 -8.26 2.83 -24.71
N SER A 269 -7.53 2.34 -25.71
CA SER A 269 -8.08 1.54 -26.79
C SER A 269 -8.69 0.21 -26.29
N LYS A 270 -8.01 -0.48 -25.37
CA LYS A 270 -8.56 -1.69 -24.73
C LYS A 270 -9.78 -1.37 -23.87
N LEU A 271 -9.76 -0.28 -23.12
CA LEU A 271 -10.88 0.14 -22.27
C LEU A 271 -12.11 0.52 -23.11
N ALA A 272 -11.91 1.18 -24.25
CA ALA A 272 -12.95 1.46 -25.23
C ALA A 272 -13.52 0.17 -25.83
N SER A 273 -12.66 -0.80 -26.17
CA SER A 273 -13.09 -2.12 -26.64
C SER A 273 -13.91 -2.88 -25.59
N CYS A 274 -13.50 -2.86 -24.32
CA CYS A 274 -14.27 -3.45 -23.21
C CYS A 274 -15.63 -2.77 -23.02
N ARG A 275 -15.71 -1.44 -23.13
CA ARG A 275 -17.00 -0.72 -23.08
C ARG A 275 -17.94 -1.13 -24.21
N ASN A 276 -17.41 -1.29 -25.43
CA ASN A 276 -18.20 -1.74 -26.58
C ASN A 276 -18.67 -3.19 -26.41
N PHE A 277 -17.82 -4.07 -25.87
CA PHE A 277 -18.18 -5.47 -25.59
C PHE A 277 -19.27 -5.60 -24.52
N VAL A 278 -19.23 -4.77 -23.47
CA VAL A 278 -20.29 -4.70 -22.44
C VAL A 278 -21.60 -4.16 -23.03
N TYR A 279 -21.54 -3.27 -24.02
CA TYR A 279 -22.72 -2.77 -24.72
C TYR A 279 -23.31 -3.81 -25.70
N GLU A 280 -22.48 -4.61 -26.38
CA GLU A 280 -22.94 -5.65 -27.32
C GLU A 280 -23.57 -6.86 -26.63
N GLN A 281 -23.15 -7.20 -25.40
CA GLN A 281 -23.75 -8.31 -24.64
C GLN A 281 -25.11 -8.00 -24.01
N SER A 282 -25.60 -6.77 -24.11
CA SER A 282 -26.91 -6.36 -23.57
C SER A 282 -27.83 -5.80 -24.68
N PRO A 283 -28.43 -6.65 -25.53
CA PRO A 283 -29.52 -6.22 -26.40
C PRO A 283 -30.82 -6.17 -25.58
N GLY A 284 -30.94 -5.20 -24.66
CA GLY A 284 -32.04 -5.29 -23.68
C GLY A 284 -32.23 -4.16 -22.69
N ARG A 285 -31.82 -2.90 -22.96
CA ARG A 285 -32.47 -1.72 -22.35
C ARG A 285 -32.03 -0.43 -23.02
N ALA A 286 -32.89 0.11 -23.87
CA ALA A 286 -32.78 1.50 -24.27
C ALA A 286 -33.30 2.41 -23.14
N THR A 287 -32.66 3.58 -23.03
CA THR A 287 -33.13 4.82 -22.35
C THR A 287 -33.02 4.90 -20.82
N VAL A 288 -31.88 5.42 -20.33
CA VAL A 288 -31.86 6.67 -19.54
C VAL A 288 -30.57 7.43 -19.89
N SER A 289 -30.74 8.57 -20.54
CA SER A 289 -29.74 9.61 -20.71
C SER A 289 -29.47 10.28 -19.36
N MET A 290 -28.20 10.35 -18.95
CA MET A 290 -27.69 11.39 -18.05
C MET A 290 -26.28 11.76 -18.50
N CYS A 291 -26.23 12.63 -19.51
CA CYS A 291 -25.16 13.61 -19.61
C CYS A 291 -25.40 14.61 -18.47
N MET A 292 -24.45 14.77 -17.56
CA MET A 292 -24.21 16.03 -16.85
C MET A 292 -22.89 15.96 -16.06
N ASN A 293 -22.05 16.98 -16.34
CA ASN A 293 -21.09 17.63 -15.45
C ASN A 293 -19.69 17.02 -15.27
N ARG A 294 -18.81 17.41 -16.19
CA ARG A 294 -17.44 17.83 -15.85
C ARG A 294 -17.11 19.06 -16.70
N ASP A 295 -16.97 20.22 -16.04
CA ASP A 295 -16.16 21.40 -16.43
C ASP A 295 -16.81 22.70 -15.94
N VAL A 296 -16.40 23.19 -14.76
CA VAL A 296 -16.18 24.63 -14.50
C VAL A 296 -15.13 24.73 -13.39
N LEU A 297 -13.90 25.06 -13.77
CA LEU A 297 -12.92 25.70 -12.90
C LEU A 297 -12.66 27.10 -13.49
N GLU A 298 -12.42 28.05 -12.59
CA GLU A 298 -12.03 29.46 -12.77
C GLU A 298 -13.18 30.48 -12.84
N THR A 299 -13.35 31.26 -11.76
CA THR A 299 -13.13 32.73 -11.75
C THR A 299 -13.35 33.31 -10.33
N ARG A 300 -12.23 33.76 -9.70
CA ARG A 300 -12.05 34.90 -8.77
C ARG A 300 -12.46 34.84 -7.27
N LEU A 301 -11.40 34.81 -6.43
CA LEU A 301 -11.04 35.74 -5.33
C LEU A 301 -12.05 36.90 -5.10
N THR A 302 -12.59 37.26 -3.93
CA THR A 302 -12.00 37.70 -2.63
C THR A 302 -13.18 37.99 -1.62
N PRO A 303 -12.97 38.39 -0.33
CA PRO A 303 -13.84 38.05 0.82
C PRO A 303 -14.75 39.20 1.30
N HIS A 304 -15.81 38.89 2.07
CA HIS A 304 -16.29 39.69 3.23
C HIS A 304 -17.39 38.95 4.03
N GLN A 305 -17.45 39.25 5.31
CA GLN A 305 -18.11 38.59 6.45
C GLN A 305 -19.55 39.18 6.73
N PRO A 306 -20.19 38.92 7.88
CA PRO A 306 -21.15 37.85 8.24
C PRO A 306 -22.61 38.34 8.46
N LEU A 307 -23.61 37.44 8.59
CA LEU A 307 -24.74 37.61 9.54
C LEU A 307 -25.65 36.37 9.70
N CYS A 308 -25.91 36.04 10.98
CA CYS A 308 -26.99 35.32 11.70
C CYS A 308 -28.11 34.59 10.91
N ASP A 309 -28.42 33.32 11.20
CA ASP A 309 -29.45 32.76 12.13
C ASP A 309 -30.43 31.93 11.24
N ALA A 310 -31.03 30.79 11.57
CA ALA A 310 -31.25 30.07 12.81
C ALA A 310 -31.38 28.57 12.48
N GLY A 311 -30.79 27.70 13.30
CA GLY A 311 -30.94 26.25 13.22
C GLY A 311 -31.95 25.73 14.24
N LEU A 312 -33.05 25.13 13.79
CA LEU A 312 -33.93 24.30 14.62
C LEU A 312 -33.46 22.85 14.55
N VAL A 313 -32.75 22.41 15.59
CA VAL A 313 -32.41 21.01 15.84
C VAL A 313 -33.55 20.37 16.64
N LYS A 314 -34.26 19.40 16.06
CA LYS A 314 -35.04 18.41 16.82
C LYS A 314 -34.31 17.07 16.75
N ARG A 315 -33.57 16.78 17.82
CA ARG A 315 -32.91 15.52 18.12
C ARG A 315 -33.94 14.59 18.76
N LEU A 316 -34.25 13.48 18.09
CA LEU A 316 -35.07 12.39 18.64
C LEU A 316 -34.10 11.39 19.30
N GLU A 317 -34.11 11.32 20.63
CA GLU A 317 -33.42 10.30 21.42
C GLU A 317 -34.37 9.10 21.61
N PHE A 318 -33.95 7.90 21.23
CA PHE A 318 -34.64 6.66 21.59
C PHE A 318 -34.15 6.20 22.96
N GLY A 319 -35.00 6.34 23.98
CA GLY A 319 -34.82 5.75 25.29
C GLY A 319 -35.04 4.23 25.26
N ALA A 320 -34.13 3.50 25.89
CA ALA A 320 -34.29 2.08 26.18
C ALA A 320 -35.18 1.89 27.43
N HIS A 321 -36.19 1.03 27.32
CA HIS A 321 -36.93 0.49 28.46
C HIS A 321 -36.88 -1.05 28.42
N PRO A 322 -36.53 -1.73 29.53
CA PRO A 322 -36.77 -3.15 29.70
C PRO A 322 -38.18 -3.41 30.24
N LEU A 323 -38.86 -4.38 29.63
CA LEU A 323 -40.16 -4.90 30.08
C LEU A 323 -39.92 -6.05 31.07
N ASN A 324 -40.25 -5.86 32.35
CA ASN A 324 -40.42 -6.93 33.32
C ASN A 324 -41.90 -7.02 33.70
N THR A 325 -42.52 -8.15 33.40
CA THR A 325 -43.89 -8.51 33.75
C THR A 325 -44.01 -8.93 35.22
N PRO A 326 -45.17 -8.72 35.87
CA PRO A 326 -45.45 -9.23 37.20
C PRO A 326 -46.16 -10.59 37.12
N GLY A 327 -45.64 -11.58 37.86
CA GLY A 327 -46.30 -12.87 38.06
C GLY A 327 -46.22 -13.25 39.53
N SER A 328 -47.38 -13.35 40.18
CA SER A 328 -47.53 -13.66 41.61
C SER A 328 -48.12 -15.06 41.80
N VAL A 329 -47.60 -15.74 42.84
CA VAL A 329 -48.15 -16.87 43.61
C VAL A 329 -48.18 -18.27 42.95
N VAL A 330 -47.39 -19.21 43.50
CA VAL A 330 -47.83 -20.36 44.35
C VAL A 330 -46.64 -21.31 44.57
N HIS A 331 -46.22 -21.48 45.83
CA HIS A 331 -45.80 -22.78 46.38
C HIS A 331 -45.76 -22.68 47.93
N PRO A 332 -46.28 -23.70 48.66
CA PRO A 332 -46.20 -23.76 50.11
C PRO A 332 -44.99 -24.59 50.55
N SER A 333 -44.38 -24.28 51.70
CA SER A 333 -43.80 -25.31 52.59
C SER A 333 -43.17 -24.74 53.88
N GLN A 334 -43.36 -25.53 54.93
CA GLN A 334 -42.66 -25.58 56.23
C GLN A 334 -43.00 -24.53 57.30
N SER A 335 -43.70 -24.98 58.37
CA SER A 335 -43.04 -25.47 59.59
C SER A 335 -44.08 -25.77 60.68
N GLY A 336 -43.95 -26.91 61.38
CA GLY A 336 -44.81 -27.22 62.51
C GLY A 336 -44.81 -28.69 62.94
N VAL A 337 -43.67 -29.18 63.46
CA VAL A 337 -43.57 -30.45 64.19
C VAL A 337 -44.01 -30.24 65.65
N LYS A 338 -44.92 -31.08 66.16
CA LYS A 338 -45.06 -31.55 67.57
C LYS A 338 -46.17 -32.62 67.60
N MET A 339 -45.81 -33.91 67.67
CA MET A 339 -45.60 -34.72 68.89
C MET A 339 -46.89 -35.19 69.58
N LEU A 340 -47.08 -36.52 69.54
CA LEU A 340 -47.67 -37.43 70.55
C LEU A 340 -48.76 -36.86 71.49
N LEU A 341 -50.02 -37.30 71.33
CA LEU A 341 -50.60 -38.46 72.03
C LEU A 341 -51.93 -38.85 71.39
#